data_AF-A0A7Y2TFF3-F1
#
_entry.id   AF-A0A7Y2TFF3-F1
#
_cell.length_a   1.000
_cell.length_b   1.000
_cell.length_c   1.000
_cell.angle_alpha   90.00
_cell.angle_beta   90.00
_cell.angle_gamma   90.00
#
_symmetry.space_group_name_H-M   'P 1'
#
loop_
_entity.id
_entity.type
_entity.pdbx_description
1 polymer ?
#
loop_
_entity_poly.entity_id
_entity_poly.type
_entity_poly.pdbx_seq_one_letter_code
_entity_poly.pdbx_strand_id
1 'polypeptide(L)'
;MFNKILPLLIFFCITHFVQGETSAVEIEKKISDGNTTYALPNQAQNLSLTASENVKVIKTATGFRLEVDGKPFFINGMNWDYFPVGTNFNYSLWKQPDALVKAALDAEMSLLKNMGVNTIRMYTGVPAKWITYIYQNYGIYTMLNHSFGRYGLTLDGNWFPNTDYANPKVRKLLLEESTQMVKEYQNTPGILLFLLGNENNYGLFWRGAETEDIPVKDRQSTKDAQSLY
;
A
#
# COMPACT_ATOMS: atom_id res chain seq x y z
N MET A 1 -34.71 -5.29 -18.91
CA MET A 1 -33.36 -5.06 -19.45
C MET A 1 -32.51 -4.40 -18.38
N PHE A 2 -31.77 -5.20 -17.60
CA PHE A 2 -30.81 -4.69 -16.62
C PHE A 2 -29.43 -4.60 -17.31
N ASN A 3 -28.96 -3.39 -17.57
CA ASN A 3 -27.57 -3.19 -18.01
C ASN A 3 -26.71 -2.96 -16.77
N LYS A 4 -25.78 -3.89 -16.54
CA LYS A 4 -24.80 -3.88 -15.45
C LYS A 4 -23.82 -2.73 -15.68
N ILE A 5 -23.73 -1.79 -14.74
CA ILE A 5 -22.59 -0.87 -14.65
C ILE A 5 -21.55 -1.57 -13.78
N LEU A 6 -20.47 -2.00 -14.42
CA LEU A 6 -19.28 -2.56 -13.78
C LEU A 6 -18.44 -1.40 -13.22
N PRO A 7 -17.98 -1.41 -11.95
CA PRO A 7 -17.05 -0.39 -11.48
C PRO A 7 -15.69 -0.63 -12.15
N LEU A 8 -15.27 0.34 -12.95
CA LEU A 8 -14.00 0.37 -13.63
C LEU A 8 -12.90 0.64 -12.59
N LEU A 9 -12.12 -0.39 -12.23
CA LEU A 9 -10.83 -0.19 -11.57
C LEU A 9 -9.90 0.48 -12.58
N ILE A 10 -9.68 1.78 -12.41
CA ILE A 10 -8.74 2.55 -13.23
C ILE A 10 -7.32 2.22 -12.75
N PHE A 11 -6.63 1.35 -13.50
CA PHE A 11 -5.20 1.13 -13.39
C PHE A 11 -4.47 2.09 -14.34
N PHE A 12 -3.67 3.02 -13.79
CA PHE A 12 -2.66 3.74 -14.57
C PHE A 12 -1.34 2.98 -14.49
N CYS A 13 -0.96 2.30 -15.58
CA CYS A 13 0.43 1.88 -15.80
C CYS A 13 1.18 3.05 -16.46
N ILE A 14 1.99 3.77 -15.71
CA ILE A 14 3.01 4.65 -16.31
C ILE A 14 4.28 3.83 -16.43
N THR A 15 4.51 3.24 -17.61
CA THR A 15 5.83 2.72 -17.99
C THR A 15 6.63 3.88 -18.59
N HIS A 16 7.60 4.40 -17.86
CA HIS A 16 8.78 5.06 -18.45
C HIS A 16 10.02 4.37 -17.90
N PHE A 17 10.68 3.62 -18.77
CA PHE A 17 12.00 3.02 -18.57
C PHE A 17 13.03 4.15 -18.40
N VAL A 18 13.83 4.09 -17.34
CA VAL A 18 15.15 4.73 -17.31
C VAL A 18 16.15 3.59 -17.17
N GLN A 19 16.85 3.28 -18.26
CA GLN A 19 18.08 2.48 -18.22
C GLN A 19 19.16 3.31 -17.50
N GLY A 20 19.74 2.75 -16.45
CA GLY A 20 20.87 3.31 -15.73
C GLY A 20 21.67 2.18 -15.09
N GLU A 21 22.92 2.06 -15.48
CA GLU A 21 23.83 0.92 -15.30
C GLU A 21 24.16 0.62 -13.82
N THR A 22 24.10 -0.67 -13.45
CA THR A 22 24.78 -1.17 -12.24
C THR A 22 26.24 -1.46 -12.57
N SER A 23 27.15 -0.62 -12.11
CA SER A 23 28.58 -0.92 -12.06
C SER A 23 28.86 -1.79 -10.83
N ALA A 24 29.27 -3.04 -11.07
CA ALA A 24 29.76 -3.95 -10.04
C ALA A 24 31.10 -3.43 -9.50
N VAL A 25 31.18 -3.20 -8.19
CA VAL A 25 32.44 -2.85 -7.51
C VAL A 25 33.21 -4.14 -7.26
N GLU A 26 34.33 -4.28 -7.97
CA GLU A 26 35.34 -5.33 -7.81
C GLU A 26 36.09 -5.10 -6.48
N ILE A 27 36.06 -6.05 -5.55
CA ILE A 27 36.87 -6.02 -4.32
C ILE A 27 38.05 -6.99 -4.51
N GLU A 28 39.21 -6.46 -4.88
CA GLU A 28 40.48 -7.19 -4.86
C GLU A 28 40.95 -7.42 -3.41
N LYS A 29 41.21 -8.68 -3.06
CA LYS A 29 41.93 -9.07 -1.83
C LYS A 29 43.43 -8.91 -2.04
N LYS A 30 44.08 -8.00 -1.30
CA LYS A 30 45.51 -8.10 -0.97
C LYS A 30 45.66 -8.76 0.39
N ILE A 31 46.31 -9.93 0.41
CA ILE A 31 46.76 -10.60 1.63
C ILE A 31 48.25 -10.28 1.79
N SER A 32 48.62 -9.57 2.85
CA SER A 32 49.97 -9.60 3.41
C SER A 32 49.91 -9.45 4.92
N ASP A 33 50.49 -10.45 5.57
CA ASP A 33 51.13 -10.43 6.90
C ASP A 33 50.28 -10.51 8.17
N GLY A 34 50.32 -11.70 8.78
CA GLY A 34 50.80 -11.84 10.16
C GLY A 34 49.78 -11.71 11.30
N ASN A 35 49.28 -12.87 11.76
CA ASN A 35 48.84 -13.17 13.13
C ASN A 35 48.19 -12.04 13.96
N THR A 36 46.86 -12.00 13.99
CA THR A 36 46.11 -11.75 15.23
C THR A 36 44.70 -12.31 15.10
N THR A 37 44.41 -13.39 15.84
CA THR A 37 43.07 -13.96 15.95
C THR A 37 42.24 -13.15 16.94
N TYR A 38 41.40 -12.26 16.43
CA TYR A 38 40.20 -11.83 17.14
C TYR A 38 39.02 -12.52 16.48
N ALA A 39 38.46 -13.51 17.17
CA ALA A 39 37.21 -14.14 16.79
C ALA A 39 36.08 -13.09 16.90
N LEU A 40 35.67 -12.52 15.76
CA LEU A 40 34.43 -11.78 15.68
C LEU A 40 33.26 -12.78 15.63
N PRO A 41 32.20 -12.59 16.43
CA PRO A 41 31.07 -13.49 16.43
C PRO A 41 30.39 -13.51 15.06
N ASN A 42 30.06 -14.72 14.64
CA ASN A 42 29.44 -15.07 13.38
C ASN A 42 28.03 -14.43 13.28
N GLN A 43 27.96 -13.22 12.74
CA GLN A 43 26.72 -12.53 12.35
C GLN A 43 26.95 -11.78 11.03
N ALA A 44 27.51 -12.45 10.03
CA ALA A 44 27.28 -12.04 8.65
C ALA A 44 25.87 -12.50 8.28
N GLN A 45 24.86 -11.73 8.68
CA GLN A 45 23.56 -11.82 8.04
C GLN A 45 23.79 -11.52 6.56
N ASN A 46 23.59 -12.54 5.72
CA ASN A 46 23.36 -12.34 4.30
C ASN A 46 22.15 -11.39 4.18
N LEU A 47 22.40 -10.08 4.07
CA LEU A 47 21.43 -9.19 3.45
C LEU A 47 21.39 -9.61 1.98
N SER A 48 20.57 -10.62 1.69
CA SER A 48 20.05 -10.82 0.36
C SER A 48 19.34 -9.53 0.00
N LEU A 49 19.92 -8.77 -0.93
CA LEU A 49 19.21 -7.72 -1.64
C LEU A 49 18.08 -8.43 -2.41
N THR A 50 16.96 -8.71 -1.75
CA THR A 50 15.80 -9.33 -2.39
C THR A 50 15.31 -8.32 -3.42
N ALA A 51 15.57 -8.61 -4.69
CA ALA A 51 15.04 -7.85 -5.80
C ALA A 51 13.52 -7.72 -5.64
N SER A 52 12.99 -6.52 -5.91
CA SER A 52 11.55 -6.29 -5.91
C SER A 52 10.90 -7.28 -6.88
N GLU A 53 9.88 -7.99 -6.40
CA GLU A 53 9.14 -8.97 -7.21
C GLU A 53 8.45 -8.30 -8.38
N ASN A 54 8.27 -9.06 -9.47
CA ASN A 54 7.61 -8.56 -10.66
C ASN A 54 6.10 -8.78 -10.55
N VAL A 55 5.38 -7.79 -10.03
CA VAL A 55 3.92 -7.82 -9.94
C VAL A 55 3.29 -7.21 -11.20
N LYS A 56 2.38 -7.94 -11.84
CA LYS A 56 1.69 -7.51 -13.08
C LYS A 56 0.21 -7.87 -13.07
N VAL A 57 -0.60 -6.97 -13.62
CA VAL A 57 -1.98 -7.29 -14.01
C VAL A 57 -2.01 -7.54 -15.52
N ILE A 58 -2.31 -8.78 -15.91
CA ILE A 58 -2.35 -9.22 -17.31
C ILE A 58 -3.80 -9.23 -17.77
N LYS A 59 -4.07 -8.58 -18.91
CA LYS A 59 -5.36 -8.73 -19.61
C LYS A 59 -5.37 -10.05 -20.37
N THR A 60 -6.41 -10.85 -20.16
CA THR A 60 -6.62 -12.15 -20.82
C THR A 60 -7.89 -12.09 -21.70
N ALA A 61 -8.16 -13.16 -22.44
CA ALA A 61 -9.40 -13.27 -23.22
C ALA A 61 -10.68 -13.24 -22.36
N THR A 62 -10.57 -13.63 -21.07
CA THR A 62 -11.71 -13.76 -20.15
C THR A 62 -11.74 -12.70 -19.06
N GLY A 63 -10.78 -11.77 -19.01
CA GLY A 63 -10.73 -10.71 -18.01
C GLY A 63 -9.31 -10.27 -17.69
N PHE A 64 -9.00 -10.18 -16.41
CA PHE A 64 -7.68 -9.80 -15.91
C PHE A 64 -7.17 -10.85 -14.92
N ARG A 65 -5.85 -11.01 -14.84
CA ARG A 65 -5.16 -11.90 -13.91
C ARG A 65 -4.01 -11.17 -13.25
N LEU A 66 -3.91 -11.28 -11.93
CA LEU A 66 -2.74 -10.83 -11.19
C LEU A 66 -1.66 -11.92 -11.26
N GLU A 67 -0.44 -11.52 -11.54
CA GLU A 67 0.73 -12.38 -11.54
C GLU A 67 1.83 -11.80 -10.67
N VAL A 68 2.52 -12.67 -9.94
CA VAL A 68 3.75 -12.37 -9.21
C VAL A 68 4.82 -13.29 -9.76
N ASP A 69 5.91 -12.70 -10.25
CA ASP A 69 7.02 -13.41 -10.92
C ASP A 69 6.55 -14.36 -12.03
N GLY A 70 5.58 -13.89 -12.82
CA GLY A 70 5.02 -14.61 -13.97
C GLY A 70 4.10 -15.78 -13.60
N LYS A 71 3.76 -15.96 -12.32
CA LYS A 71 2.82 -16.99 -11.86
C LYS A 71 1.49 -16.37 -11.46
N PRO A 72 0.34 -16.98 -11.81
CA PRO A 72 -0.96 -16.58 -11.30
C PRO A 72 -0.95 -16.47 -9.78
N PHE A 73 -1.37 -15.32 -9.26
CA PHE A 73 -1.40 -15.05 -7.83
C PHE A 73 -2.84 -14.86 -7.35
N PHE A 74 -3.30 -15.74 -6.47
CA PHE A 74 -4.62 -15.64 -5.84
C PHE A 74 -4.49 -14.95 -4.49
N ILE A 75 -5.22 -13.85 -4.31
CA ILE A 75 -5.20 -13.07 -3.07
C ILE A 75 -6.13 -13.74 -2.03
N ASN A 76 -5.55 -14.22 -0.93
CA ASN A 76 -6.29 -14.50 0.29
C ASN A 76 -6.04 -13.35 1.27
N GLY A 77 -6.90 -12.33 1.16
CA GLY A 77 -6.67 -11.01 1.72
C GLY A 77 -7.36 -10.75 3.05
N MET A 78 -6.73 -9.93 3.91
CA MET A 78 -7.34 -9.40 5.13
C MET A 78 -7.13 -7.88 5.22
N ASN A 79 -8.16 -7.13 5.61
CA ASN A 79 -7.95 -5.74 6.04
C ASN A 79 -7.37 -5.77 7.45
N TRP A 80 -6.21 -5.15 7.66
CA TRP A 80 -5.52 -5.24 8.94
C TRP A 80 -5.07 -3.87 9.43
N ASP A 81 -5.28 -3.65 10.73
CA ASP A 81 -4.78 -2.52 11.50
C ASP A 81 -4.60 -2.99 12.95
N TYR A 82 -3.80 -2.29 13.75
CA TYR A 82 -3.45 -2.71 15.10
C TYR A 82 -3.82 -1.67 16.15
N PHE A 83 -4.73 -2.07 17.05
CA PHE A 83 -5.20 -1.27 18.17
C PHE A 83 -5.24 -2.10 19.46
N PRO A 84 -4.41 -1.79 20.46
CA PRO A 84 -4.56 -2.39 21.78
C PRO A 84 -5.95 -2.16 22.37
N VAL A 85 -6.40 -3.08 23.23
CA VAL A 85 -7.68 -2.96 23.95
C VAL A 85 -7.73 -1.62 24.69
N GLY A 86 -8.83 -0.89 24.53
CA GLY A 86 -9.03 0.44 25.12
C GLY A 86 -8.48 1.60 24.28
N THR A 87 -7.89 1.32 23.11
CA THR A 87 -7.49 2.35 22.14
C THR A 87 -8.44 2.43 20.95
N ASN A 88 -8.18 3.36 20.04
CA ASN A 88 -8.94 3.56 18.80
C ASN A 88 -8.01 4.02 17.67
N PHE A 89 -8.59 4.46 16.55
CA PHE A 89 -7.89 4.93 15.36
C PHE A 89 -6.83 6.03 15.57
N ASN A 90 -6.81 6.71 16.73
CA ASN A 90 -5.76 7.67 17.05
C ASN A 90 -4.44 7.01 17.50
N TYR A 91 -4.48 5.75 17.92
CA TYR A 91 -3.29 5.00 18.24
C TYR A 91 -2.51 4.66 16.97
N SER A 92 -1.19 4.85 17.01
CA SER A 92 -0.31 4.48 15.91
C SER A 92 0.72 3.49 16.41
N LEU A 93 0.63 2.25 15.91
CA LEU A 93 1.65 1.22 16.15
C LEU A 93 3.02 1.71 15.67
N TRP A 94 3.06 2.41 14.53
CA TRP A 94 4.29 2.86 13.89
C TRP A 94 5.06 3.94 14.65
N LYS A 95 4.42 4.59 15.64
CA LYS A 95 5.07 5.55 16.56
C LYS A 95 5.61 4.90 17.84
N GLN A 96 5.44 3.59 18.00
CA GLN A 96 5.93 2.86 19.16
C GLN A 96 7.39 2.41 18.97
N PRO A 97 8.10 2.03 20.05
CA PRO A 97 9.43 1.44 19.94
C PRO A 97 9.44 0.19 19.06
N ASP A 98 10.51 0.00 18.29
CA ASP A 98 10.65 -1.10 17.33
C ASP A 98 10.40 -2.49 17.96
N ALA A 99 10.82 -2.69 19.20
CA ALA A 99 10.59 -3.94 19.92
C ALA A 99 9.09 -4.26 20.12
N LEU A 100 8.27 -3.23 20.39
CA LEU A 100 6.83 -3.37 20.52
C LEU A 100 6.18 -3.63 19.16
N VAL A 101 6.59 -2.88 18.13
CA VAL A 101 6.08 -3.09 16.76
C VAL A 101 6.37 -4.51 16.30
N LYS A 102 7.62 -4.98 16.48
CA LYS A 102 8.01 -6.33 16.13
C LYS A 102 7.18 -7.36 16.89
N ALA A 103 7.01 -7.22 18.21
CA ALA A 103 6.24 -8.18 19.00
C ALA A 103 4.77 -8.24 18.58
N ALA A 104 4.16 -7.09 18.25
CA ALA A 104 2.80 -7.03 17.72
C ALA A 104 2.70 -7.75 16.37
N LEU A 105 3.61 -7.45 15.44
CA LEU A 105 3.65 -8.11 14.13
C LEU A 105 3.90 -9.62 14.26
N ASP A 106 4.78 -10.04 15.17
CA ASP A 106 5.10 -11.44 15.38
C ASP A 106 3.87 -12.23 15.84
N ALA A 107 3.06 -11.66 16.72
CA ALA A 107 1.81 -12.27 17.17
C ALA A 107 0.77 -12.31 16.04
N GLU A 108 0.48 -11.15 15.44
CA GLU A 108 -0.62 -10.99 14.48
C GLU A 108 -0.36 -11.73 13.17
N MET A 109 0.83 -11.56 12.57
CA MET A 109 1.15 -12.15 11.28
C MET A 109 1.28 -13.68 11.35
N SER A 110 1.70 -14.23 12.50
CA SER A 110 1.69 -15.67 12.73
C SER A 110 0.28 -16.24 12.67
N LEU A 111 -0.69 -15.57 13.29
CA LEU A 111 -2.10 -15.98 13.27
C LEU A 111 -2.67 -15.89 11.85
N LEU A 112 -2.47 -14.76 11.17
CA LEU A 112 -2.94 -14.57 9.80
C LEU A 112 -2.35 -15.62 8.84
N LYS A 113 -1.05 -15.90 8.95
CA LYS A 113 -0.40 -16.95 8.17
C LYS A 113 -1.01 -18.33 8.45
N ASN A 114 -1.28 -18.66 9.70
CA ASN A 114 -1.93 -19.92 10.07
C ASN A 114 -3.38 -20.02 9.52
N MET A 115 -4.05 -18.90 9.32
CA MET A 115 -5.36 -18.82 8.65
C MET A 115 -5.26 -18.89 7.11
N GLY A 116 -4.05 -18.99 6.56
CA GLY A 116 -3.80 -19.02 5.12
C GLY A 116 -3.84 -17.66 4.43
N VAL A 117 -3.86 -16.55 5.19
CA VAL A 117 -3.78 -15.19 4.63
C VAL A 117 -2.41 -15.01 3.99
N ASN A 118 -2.39 -14.51 2.76
CA ASN A 118 -1.17 -14.21 2.02
C ASN A 118 -1.02 -12.73 1.67
N THR A 119 -2.03 -11.92 1.97
CA THR A 119 -2.03 -10.49 1.64
C THR A 119 -2.79 -9.72 2.71
N ILE A 120 -2.27 -8.57 3.13
CA ILE A 120 -2.99 -7.63 3.99
C ILE A 120 -3.19 -6.29 3.29
N ARG A 121 -4.29 -5.62 3.59
CA ARG A 121 -4.50 -4.20 3.25
C ARG A 121 -4.17 -3.35 4.46
N MET A 122 -3.27 -2.38 4.29
CA MET A 122 -2.92 -1.38 5.29
C MET A 122 -3.05 0.02 4.71
N TYR A 123 -3.44 1.01 5.52
CA TYR A 123 -3.33 2.40 5.11
C TYR A 123 -1.87 2.85 5.04
N THR A 124 -1.62 3.91 4.26
CA THR A 124 -0.32 4.59 4.23
C THR A 124 0.12 5.07 5.61
N GLY A 125 1.44 5.26 5.79
CA GLY A 125 2.05 5.67 7.07
C GLY A 125 2.75 4.54 7.82
N VAL A 126 2.67 3.30 7.32
CA VAL A 126 3.51 2.19 7.76
C VAL A 126 4.95 2.37 7.25
N PRO A 127 5.99 2.35 8.10
CA PRO A 127 7.37 2.40 7.62
C PRO A 127 7.72 1.20 6.71
N ALA A 128 8.38 1.45 5.58
CA ALA A 128 8.74 0.43 4.59
C ALA A 128 9.45 -0.81 5.19
N LYS A 129 10.30 -0.60 6.22
CA LYS A 129 10.98 -1.70 6.95
C LYS A 129 10.00 -2.75 7.51
N TRP A 130 8.80 -2.34 7.94
CA TRP A 130 7.82 -3.25 8.51
C TRP A 130 7.03 -4.00 7.44
N ILE A 131 6.80 -3.40 6.27
CA ILE A 131 6.27 -4.11 5.10
C ILE A 131 7.23 -5.23 4.70
N THR A 132 8.52 -4.89 4.56
CA THR A 132 9.57 -5.88 4.26
C THR A 132 9.66 -6.96 5.33
N TYR A 133 9.57 -6.58 6.62
CA TYR A 133 9.57 -7.53 7.72
C TYR A 133 8.41 -8.53 7.63
N ILE A 134 7.18 -8.03 7.42
CA ILE A 134 5.98 -8.87 7.29
C ILE A 134 6.15 -9.85 6.12
N TYR A 135 6.59 -9.35 4.97
CA TYR A 135 6.78 -10.18 3.79
C TYR A 135 7.87 -11.23 3.98
N GLN A 136 9.07 -10.86 4.43
CA GLN A 136 10.20 -11.78 4.54
C GLN A 136 10.00 -12.86 5.60
N ASN A 137 9.32 -12.54 6.72
CA ASN A 137 9.14 -13.49 7.82
C ASN A 137 7.86 -14.32 7.68
N TYR A 138 6.82 -13.76 7.06
CA TYR A 138 5.49 -14.40 7.01
C TYR A 138 5.05 -14.77 5.60
N GLY A 139 5.65 -14.21 4.55
CA GLY A 139 5.21 -14.42 3.17
C GLY A 139 3.89 -13.71 2.88
N ILE A 140 3.58 -12.65 3.64
CA ILE A 140 2.36 -11.87 3.52
C ILE A 140 2.68 -10.58 2.76
N TYR A 141 2.01 -10.38 1.63
CA TYR A 141 2.13 -9.16 0.84
C TYR A 141 1.30 -8.03 1.43
N THR A 142 1.61 -6.79 1.05
CA THR A 142 0.89 -5.58 1.44
C THR A 142 0.24 -4.93 0.21
N MET A 143 -1.07 -4.71 0.30
CA MET A 143 -1.80 -3.75 -0.52
C MET A 143 -1.82 -2.41 0.22
N LEU A 144 -1.05 -1.43 -0.26
CA LEU A 144 -0.92 -0.15 0.43
C LEU A 144 -2.02 0.81 -0.02
N ASN A 145 -2.81 1.28 0.93
CA ASN A 145 -4.05 2.00 0.67
C ASN A 145 -3.93 3.48 1.02
N HIS A 146 -3.98 4.34 0.01
CA HIS A 146 -4.13 5.77 0.18
C HIS A 146 -5.60 6.13 0.42
N SER A 147 -5.91 7.09 1.29
CA SER A 147 -7.30 7.52 1.53
C SER A 147 -7.93 8.19 0.30
N PHE A 148 -7.09 8.80 -0.55
CA PHE A 148 -7.46 9.49 -1.77
C PHE A 148 -8.60 10.50 -1.55
N GLY A 149 -8.57 11.20 -0.41
CA GLY A 149 -9.58 12.20 -0.03
C GLY A 149 -10.84 11.65 0.62
N ARG A 150 -10.93 10.35 0.96
CA ARG A 150 -12.14 9.76 1.56
C ARG A 150 -12.60 10.44 2.85
N TYR A 151 -11.66 10.86 3.69
CA TYR A 151 -11.94 11.39 5.02
C TYR A 151 -11.79 12.91 5.11
N GLY A 152 -11.82 13.60 3.97
CA GLY A 152 -11.52 15.01 3.87
C GLY A 152 -10.06 15.30 3.57
N LEU A 153 -9.76 16.58 3.34
CA LEU A 153 -8.46 17.07 2.91
C LEU A 153 -8.20 18.50 3.42
N THR A 154 -6.93 18.84 3.61
CA THR A 154 -6.52 20.20 3.92
C THR A 154 -6.06 20.89 2.64
N LEU A 155 -6.67 22.01 2.27
CA LEU A 155 -6.25 22.85 1.14
C LEU A 155 -5.96 24.25 1.62
N ASP A 156 -4.79 24.77 1.27
CA ASP A 156 -4.37 26.13 1.59
C ASP A 156 -4.56 26.46 3.09
N GLY A 157 -4.29 25.48 3.97
CA GLY A 157 -4.45 25.59 5.43
C GLY A 157 -5.86 25.39 5.97
N ASN A 158 -6.87 25.20 5.12
CA ASN A 158 -8.26 25.00 5.53
C ASN A 158 -8.68 23.53 5.42
N TRP A 159 -9.35 23.01 6.45
CA TRP A 159 -9.88 21.66 6.47
C TRP A 159 -11.23 21.57 5.75
N PHE A 160 -11.34 20.63 4.83
CA PHE A 160 -12.58 20.31 4.11
C PHE A 160 -12.99 18.87 4.44
N PRO A 161 -14.15 18.66 5.09
CA PRO A 161 -14.59 17.31 5.47
C PRO A 161 -15.04 16.46 4.27
N ASN A 162 -15.47 17.10 3.18
CA ASN A 162 -15.90 16.45 1.95
C ASN A 162 -14.96 16.84 0.80
N THR A 163 -14.65 15.88 -0.05
CA THR A 163 -13.72 16.04 -1.16
C THR A 163 -14.48 16.38 -2.45
N ASP A 164 -14.20 17.56 -3.00
CA ASP A 164 -14.69 17.97 -4.32
C ASP A 164 -13.69 17.58 -5.41
N TYR A 165 -13.91 16.44 -6.06
CA TYR A 165 -13.04 15.96 -7.13
C TYR A 165 -13.11 16.82 -8.41
N ALA A 166 -14.13 17.69 -8.58
CA ALA A 166 -14.18 18.61 -9.71
C ALA A 166 -13.17 19.76 -9.55
N ASN A 167 -12.80 20.09 -8.31
CA ASN A 167 -11.86 21.16 -8.01
C ASN A 167 -10.43 20.82 -8.51
N PRO A 168 -9.84 21.63 -9.41
CA PRO A 168 -8.49 21.39 -9.92
C PRO A 168 -7.41 21.33 -8.83
N LYS A 169 -7.57 22.06 -7.72
CA LYS A 169 -6.63 22.02 -6.59
C LYS A 169 -6.68 20.67 -5.86
N VAL A 170 -7.87 20.12 -5.67
CA VAL A 170 -8.08 18.78 -5.08
C VAL A 170 -7.41 17.73 -5.97
N ARG A 171 -7.69 17.73 -7.28
CA ARG A 171 -7.09 16.76 -8.19
C ARG A 171 -5.57 16.83 -8.18
N LYS A 172 -5.01 18.04 -8.20
CA LYS A 172 -3.56 18.26 -8.13
C LYS A 172 -2.99 17.66 -6.85
N LEU A 173 -3.57 17.97 -5.69
CA LEU A 173 -3.13 17.43 -4.40
C LEU A 173 -3.17 15.89 -4.38
N LEU A 174 -4.29 15.29 -4.76
CA LEU A 174 -4.46 13.83 -4.73
C LEU A 174 -3.49 13.10 -5.67
N LEU A 175 -3.20 13.67 -6.84
CA LEU A 175 -2.20 13.14 -7.76
C LEU A 175 -0.79 13.27 -7.20
N GLU A 176 -0.46 14.39 -6.55
CA GLU A 176 0.84 14.60 -5.89
C GLU A 176 1.04 13.60 -4.75
N GLU A 177 0.06 13.45 -3.84
CA GLU A 177 0.11 12.50 -2.73
C GLU A 177 0.24 11.04 -3.22
N SER A 178 -0.57 10.65 -4.21
CA SER A 178 -0.55 9.30 -4.77
C SER A 178 0.77 9.00 -5.47
N THR A 179 1.31 9.97 -6.23
CA THR A 179 2.62 9.85 -6.87
C THR A 179 3.73 9.74 -5.83
N GLN A 180 3.64 10.51 -4.75
CA GLN A 180 4.61 10.47 -3.66
C GLN A 180 4.59 9.11 -2.94
N MET A 181 3.41 8.56 -2.65
CA MET A 181 3.26 7.21 -2.10
C MET A 181 3.94 6.17 -3.01
N VAL A 182 3.69 6.21 -4.32
CA VAL A 182 4.33 5.25 -5.25
C VAL A 182 5.85 5.42 -5.20
N LYS A 183 6.37 6.65 -5.27
CA LYS A 183 7.81 6.90 -5.22
C LYS A 183 8.46 6.36 -3.93
N GLU A 184 7.79 6.51 -2.80
CA GLU A 184 8.28 6.08 -1.50
C GLU A 184 8.29 4.55 -1.36
N TYR A 185 7.25 3.86 -1.85
CA TYR A 185 7.02 2.45 -1.54
C TYR A 185 7.28 1.48 -2.69
N GLN A 186 7.32 1.92 -3.96
CA GLN A 186 7.35 1.02 -5.13
C GLN A 186 8.48 -0.03 -5.13
N ASN A 187 9.59 0.26 -4.45
CA ASN A 187 10.74 -0.64 -4.37
C ASN A 187 10.81 -1.42 -3.04
N THR A 188 9.74 -1.39 -2.24
CA THR A 188 9.70 -2.07 -0.94
C THR A 188 9.33 -3.54 -1.15
N PRO A 189 10.20 -4.50 -0.79
CA PRO A 189 9.85 -5.92 -0.85
C PRO A 189 8.58 -6.20 -0.06
N GLY A 190 7.64 -6.93 -0.67
CA GLY A 190 6.34 -7.22 -0.09
C GLY A 190 5.20 -6.29 -0.52
N ILE A 191 5.45 -5.20 -1.26
CA ILE A 191 4.36 -4.44 -1.89
C ILE A 191 3.76 -5.25 -3.04
N LEU A 192 2.44 -5.49 -2.99
CA LEU A 192 1.69 -6.13 -4.08
C LEU A 192 1.08 -5.10 -5.02
N LEU A 193 0.35 -4.13 -4.48
CA LEU A 193 -0.33 -3.10 -5.25
C LEU A 193 -0.63 -1.87 -4.40
N PHE A 194 -0.90 -0.77 -5.09
CA PHE A 194 -1.39 0.47 -4.49
C PHE A 194 -2.89 0.59 -4.69
N LEU A 195 -3.61 0.89 -3.62
CA LEU A 195 -5.05 1.15 -3.63
C LEU A 195 -5.29 2.64 -3.43
N LEU A 196 -6.12 3.21 -4.31
CA LEU A 196 -6.51 4.60 -4.25
C LEU A 196 -7.95 4.69 -3.72
N GLY A 197 -8.06 5.00 -2.44
CA GLY A 197 -9.32 5.28 -1.79
C GLY A 197 -9.98 4.08 -1.10
N ASN A 198 -11.09 4.40 -0.45
CA ASN A 198 -12.03 3.46 0.11
C ASN A 198 -13.40 4.10 -0.02
N GLU A 199 -14.27 3.60 -0.89
CA GLU A 199 -15.64 4.11 -0.99
C GLU A 199 -15.69 5.64 -1.23
N ASN A 200 -14.78 6.15 -2.03
CA ASN A 200 -14.60 7.60 -2.25
C ASN A 200 -15.84 8.25 -2.87
N ASN A 201 -16.58 7.48 -3.68
CA ASN A 201 -17.86 7.86 -4.21
C ASN A 201 -18.91 8.04 -3.10
N TYR A 202 -18.91 7.22 -2.04
CA TYR A 202 -19.87 7.34 -0.93
C TYR A 202 -19.74 8.67 -0.17
N GLY A 203 -18.53 9.22 -0.04
CA GLY A 203 -18.30 10.55 0.53
C GLY A 203 -18.96 11.70 -0.26
N LEU A 204 -19.42 11.44 -1.49
CA LEU A 204 -20.16 12.40 -2.31
C LEU A 204 -21.67 12.33 -2.07
N PHE A 205 -22.18 11.19 -1.59
CA PHE A 205 -23.60 11.00 -1.25
C PHE A 205 -23.87 11.35 0.21
N TRP A 206 -22.98 10.95 1.12
CA TRP A 206 -23.13 11.16 2.56
C TRP A 206 -22.43 12.46 3.00
N ARG A 207 -23.18 13.57 3.01
CA ARG A 207 -22.67 14.85 3.54
C ARG A 207 -22.67 14.93 5.08
N GLY A 208 -23.05 13.84 5.76
CA GLY A 208 -23.10 13.68 7.22
C GLY A 208 -22.84 12.22 7.62
N ALA A 209 -22.85 11.94 8.94
CA ALA A 209 -22.57 10.61 9.50
C ALA A 209 -23.76 9.64 9.47
N GLU A 210 -24.94 10.09 9.06
CA GLU A 210 -26.18 9.32 9.15
C GLU A 210 -26.58 8.67 7.83
N THR A 211 -27.08 7.44 7.94
CA THR A 211 -27.54 6.60 6.81
C THR A 211 -28.97 7.00 6.39
N GLU A 212 -29.17 8.20 5.87
CA GLU A 212 -30.43 8.69 5.32
C GLU A 212 -30.77 8.20 3.88
N ASP A 213 -32.07 8.00 3.64
CA ASP A 213 -32.63 7.63 2.34
C ASP A 213 -32.71 8.87 1.42
N ILE A 214 -31.65 9.15 0.66
CA ILE A 214 -31.55 10.36 -0.18
C ILE A 214 -32.51 10.23 -1.38
N PRO A 215 -33.50 11.14 -1.54
CA PRO A 215 -34.44 11.10 -2.66
C PRO A 215 -33.73 11.14 -4.01
N VAL A 216 -34.10 10.22 -4.92
CA VAL A 216 -33.47 10.01 -6.23
C VAL A 216 -33.39 11.29 -7.09
N LYS A 217 -34.33 12.23 -6.89
CA LYS A 217 -34.48 13.46 -7.69
C LYS A 217 -33.44 14.55 -7.34
N ASP A 218 -32.82 14.48 -6.16
CA ASP A 218 -31.87 15.49 -5.64
C ASP A 218 -30.40 15.02 -5.66
N ARG A 219 -30.08 13.96 -6.43
CA ARG A 219 -28.72 13.39 -6.49
C ARG A 219 -27.72 14.22 -7.29
N GLN A 220 -27.42 15.44 -6.83
CA GLN A 220 -26.23 16.20 -7.27
C GLN A 220 -24.95 15.36 -7.18
N SER A 221 -24.88 14.47 -6.19
CA SER A 221 -23.87 13.43 -5.99
C SER A 221 -23.59 12.52 -7.20
N THR A 222 -24.55 12.34 -8.11
CA THR A 222 -24.32 11.57 -9.35
C THR A 222 -23.45 12.33 -10.35
N LYS A 223 -23.59 13.67 -10.41
CA LYS A 223 -22.73 14.53 -11.22
C LYS A 223 -21.35 14.68 -10.58
N ASP A 224 -21.31 14.82 -9.25
CA ASP A 224 -20.06 14.94 -8.51
C ASP A 224 -19.22 13.65 -8.64
N ALA A 225 -19.86 12.48 -8.66
CA ALA A 225 -19.20 11.21 -8.91
C ALA A 225 -18.56 11.10 -10.30
N GLN A 226 -19.04 11.83 -11.31
CA GLN A 226 -18.38 11.86 -12.63
C GLN A 226 -16.99 12.48 -12.55
N SER A 227 -16.75 13.39 -11.61
CA SER A 227 -15.44 14.04 -11.47
C SER A 227 -14.41 13.16 -10.75
N LEU A 228 -14.85 12.04 -10.15
CA LEU A 228 -13.97 11.04 -9.52
C LEU A 228 -13.38 10.05 -10.54
N TYR A 229 -14.11 9.73 -11.61
CA TYR A 229 -13.73 8.74 -12.63
C TYR A 229 -13.09 9.39 -13.86
#